data_AF-A0A357CGR9-F1
#
_entry.id   AF-A0A357CGR9-F1
#
_cell.length_a   1.000
_cell.length_b   1.000
_cell.length_c   1.000
_cell.angle_alpha   90.00
_cell.angle_beta   90.00
_cell.angle_gamma   90.00
#
_symmetry.space_group_name_H-M   'P 1'
#
loop_
_entity.id
_entity.type
_entity.pdbx_description
1 polymer ?
#
loop_
_entity_poly.entity_id
_entity_poly.type
_entity_poly.pdbx_seq_one_letter_code
_entity_poly.pdbx_strand_id
1 'polypeptide(L)'
;MRPQDILMPVAAGLCCKPGGFHIDPVRPVERAVITHGHSDHARPGHGAVLATQETLDMMRLRYGDNFAGTTQAIGYGEELRLGDVRVKFHPAGHILGSAQIAVSCKDTCIVASGDYKDAPDPTCAPFELVPCD
;
A
#
# COMPACT_ATOMS: atom_id res chain seq x y z
N MET A 1 16.82 2.71 -14.91
CA MET A 1 15.60 3.55 -14.67
C MET A 1 15.88 4.32 -13.39
N ARG A 2 15.46 5.59 -13.25
CA ARG A 2 15.69 6.30 -11.97
C ARG A 2 14.54 5.99 -11.02
N PRO A 3 14.76 5.93 -9.69
CA PRO A 3 13.69 5.63 -8.73
C PRO A 3 12.45 6.54 -8.89
N GLN A 4 12.66 7.83 -9.14
CA GLN A 4 11.59 8.81 -9.37
C GLN A 4 10.78 8.59 -10.66
N ASP A 5 11.27 7.77 -11.59
CA ASP A 5 10.48 7.36 -12.76
C ASP A 5 9.44 6.28 -12.39
N ILE A 6 9.57 5.65 -11.21
CA ILE A 6 8.67 4.62 -10.68
C ILE A 6 7.75 5.20 -9.61
N LEU A 7 8.30 5.78 -8.54
CA LEU A 7 7.55 6.39 -7.44
C LEU A 7 7.99 7.85 -7.25
N MET A 8 7.04 8.77 -7.30
CA MET A 8 7.31 10.19 -7.09
C MET A 8 6.24 10.86 -6.22
N PRO A 9 6.63 11.80 -5.34
CA PRO A 9 5.66 12.57 -4.58
C PRO A 9 4.86 13.47 -5.52
N VAL A 10 3.55 13.48 -5.33
CA VAL A 10 2.61 14.44 -5.94
C VAL A 10 1.68 14.97 -4.86
N ALA A 11 0.92 16.02 -5.16
CA ALA A 11 -0.01 16.59 -4.19
C ALA A 11 -1.10 15.62 -3.69
N ALA A 12 -1.30 14.48 -4.38
CA ALA A 12 -2.23 13.42 -3.94
C ALA A 12 -1.59 12.35 -3.04
N GLY A 13 -0.27 12.29 -2.89
CA GLY A 13 0.44 11.19 -2.22
C GLY A 13 1.62 10.69 -3.07
N LEU A 14 2.09 9.46 -2.81
CA LEU A 14 3.18 8.85 -3.58
C LEU A 14 2.61 8.19 -4.84
N CYS A 15 2.90 8.75 -6.02
CA CYS A 15 2.34 8.28 -7.30
C CYS A 15 3.26 7.26 -7.97
N CYS A 16 2.71 6.11 -8.35
CA CYS A 16 3.33 5.18 -9.29
C CYS A 16 2.77 5.36 -10.69
N LYS A 17 3.43 6.18 -11.51
CA LYS A 17 3.02 6.42 -12.89
C LYS A 17 3.00 5.15 -13.76
N PRO A 18 4.06 4.30 -13.79
CA PRO A 18 4.04 3.07 -14.60
C PRO A 18 3.05 2.01 -14.10
N GLY A 19 2.61 2.09 -12.83
CA GLY A 19 1.60 1.20 -12.26
C GLY A 19 0.17 1.77 -12.28
N GLY A 20 0.00 3.06 -12.54
CA GLY A 20 -1.29 3.75 -12.52
C GLY A 20 -1.97 3.72 -11.14
N PHE A 21 -1.22 3.93 -10.06
CA PHE A 21 -1.77 3.97 -8.69
C PHE A 21 -1.07 5.00 -7.80
N HIS A 22 -1.65 5.25 -6.63
CA HIS A 22 -1.02 6.02 -5.56
C HIS A 22 -0.91 5.18 -4.29
N ILE A 23 0.19 5.32 -3.56
CA ILE A 23 0.36 4.76 -2.22
C ILE A 23 -0.08 5.80 -1.20
N ASP A 24 -0.93 5.39 -0.26
CA ASP A 24 -1.51 6.20 0.83
C ASP A 24 -1.97 7.60 0.40
N PRO A 25 -2.82 7.71 -0.64
CA PRO A 25 -3.23 9.00 -1.15
C PRO A 25 -4.06 9.81 -0.14
N VAL A 26 -3.75 11.09 0.00
CA VAL A 26 -4.42 12.01 0.94
C VAL A 26 -5.77 12.54 0.44
N ARG A 27 -6.18 12.15 -0.78
CA ARG A 27 -7.44 12.53 -1.43
C ARG A 27 -7.89 11.44 -2.42
N PRO A 28 -9.17 11.41 -2.84
CA PRO A 28 -9.66 10.44 -3.82
C PRO A 28 -8.81 10.36 -5.09
N VAL A 29 -8.59 9.12 -5.56
CA VAL A 29 -7.82 8.77 -6.77
C VAL A 29 -8.46 7.55 -7.43
N GLU A 30 -8.10 7.27 -8.68
CA GLU A 30 -8.63 6.12 -9.42
C GLU A 30 -8.23 4.78 -8.78
N ARG A 31 -6.97 4.60 -8.40
CA ARG A 31 -6.46 3.39 -7.72
C ARG A 31 -5.56 3.77 -6.55
N ALA A 32 -5.95 3.35 -5.35
CA ALA A 32 -5.18 3.52 -4.13
C ALA A 32 -4.59 2.17 -3.69
N VAL A 33 -3.32 2.18 -3.29
CA VAL A 33 -2.65 1.07 -2.62
C VAL A 33 -2.39 1.54 -1.18
N ILE A 34 -2.95 0.85 -0.20
CA ILE A 34 -2.97 1.34 1.19
C ILE A 34 -2.04 0.47 2.04
N THR A 35 -1.14 1.11 2.78
CA THR A 35 -0.21 0.43 3.69
C THR A 35 -0.91 -0.10 4.94
N HIS A 36 -1.79 0.70 5.55
CA HIS A 36 -2.46 0.34 6.80
C HIS A 36 -3.72 1.19 7.09
N GLY A 37 -4.53 0.73 8.04
CA GLY A 37 -5.85 1.28 8.36
C GLY A 37 -5.89 2.55 9.23
N HIS A 38 -4.84 3.37 9.35
CA HIS A 38 -4.96 4.70 9.98
C HIS A 38 -5.62 5.71 9.04
N SER A 39 -6.37 6.68 9.59
CA SER A 39 -7.23 7.57 8.79
C SER A 39 -6.48 8.62 7.97
N ASP A 40 -5.23 8.89 8.31
CA ASP A 40 -4.32 9.74 7.55
C ASP A 40 -3.76 9.04 6.29
N HIS A 41 -3.68 7.71 6.29
CA HIS A 41 -3.25 6.87 5.16
C HIS A 41 -4.43 6.29 4.35
N ALA A 42 -5.41 5.70 5.04
CA ALA A 42 -6.56 5.01 4.47
C ALA A 42 -7.78 5.93 4.43
N ARG A 43 -8.03 6.56 3.28
CA ARG A 43 -9.16 7.48 3.05
C ARG A 43 -10.24 6.84 2.18
N PRO A 44 -11.51 7.26 2.29
CA PRO A 44 -12.58 6.77 1.42
C PRO A 44 -12.63 7.54 0.08
N GLY A 45 -13.44 7.04 -0.85
CA GLY A 45 -13.78 7.70 -2.11
C GLY A 45 -12.87 7.32 -3.29
N HIS A 46 -11.96 6.36 -3.12
CA HIS A 46 -11.14 5.85 -4.22
C HIS A 46 -11.95 4.99 -5.20
N GLY A 47 -11.55 4.99 -6.47
CA GLY A 47 -12.17 4.13 -7.49
C GLY A 47 -11.94 2.65 -7.20
N ALA A 48 -10.69 2.28 -6.95
CA ALA A 48 -10.26 0.95 -6.53
C ALA A 48 -9.28 1.04 -5.35
N VAL A 49 -9.39 0.12 -4.40
CA VAL A 49 -8.46 0.01 -3.25
C VAL A 49 -7.82 -1.38 -3.22
N LEU A 50 -6.49 -1.41 -3.19
CA LEU A 50 -5.68 -2.60 -2.96
C LEU A 50 -5.02 -2.52 -1.57
N ALA A 51 -5.26 -3.50 -0.71
CA ALA A 51 -4.65 -3.56 0.62
C ALA A 51 -4.69 -4.99 1.19
N THR A 52 -4.12 -5.20 2.38
CA THR A 52 -4.39 -6.42 3.16
C THR A 52 -5.87 -6.51 3.53
N GLN A 53 -6.36 -7.74 3.75
CA GLN A 53 -7.78 -7.95 4.10
C GLN A 53 -8.17 -7.18 5.36
N GLU A 54 -7.31 -7.18 6.37
CA GLU A 54 -7.55 -6.49 7.63
C GLU A 54 -7.60 -4.97 7.44
N THR A 55 -6.77 -4.41 6.55
CA THR A 55 -6.84 -2.99 6.21
C THR A 55 -8.15 -2.64 5.50
N LEU A 56 -8.61 -3.49 4.57
CA LEU A 56 -9.91 -3.31 3.90
C LEU A 56 -11.08 -3.38 4.90
N ASP A 57 -11.02 -4.32 5.84
CA ASP A 57 -12.04 -4.45 6.88
C ASP A 57 -12.06 -3.24 7.81
N MET A 58 -10.89 -2.71 8.20
CA MET A 58 -10.80 -1.47 8.99
C MET A 58 -11.35 -0.27 8.23
N MET A 59 -11.07 -0.15 6.93
CA MET A 59 -11.66 0.90 6.09
C MET A 59 -13.18 0.76 6.00
N ARG A 60 -13.70 -0.45 5.78
CA ARG A 60 -15.14 -0.73 5.71
C ARG A 60 -15.86 -0.41 7.02
N LEU A 61 -15.31 -0.84 8.15
CA LEU A 61 -15.86 -0.57 9.48
C LEU A 61 -15.91 0.92 9.80
N ARG A 62 -14.92 1.70 9.35
CA ARG A 62 -14.84 3.13 9.61
C ARG A 62 -15.71 3.97 8.66
N TYR A 63 -15.72 3.63 7.37
CA TYR A 63 -16.30 4.48 6.32
C TYR A 63 -17.57 3.90 5.66
N GLY A 64 -17.99 2.69 6.06
CA GLY A 64 -19.15 2.00 5.52
C GLY A 64 -18.82 1.13 4.30
N ASP A 65 -19.80 0.33 3.86
CA ASP A 65 -19.61 -0.67 2.80
C ASP A 65 -19.28 -0.07 1.42
N ASN A 66 -19.56 1.23 1.20
CA ASN A 66 -19.30 1.95 -0.04
C ASN A 66 -18.06 2.86 0.03
N PHE A 67 -17.07 2.52 0.87
CA PHE A 67 -15.88 3.36 1.05
C PHE A 67 -14.99 3.46 -0.21
N ALA A 68 -15.12 2.54 -1.16
CA ALA A 68 -14.43 2.50 -2.43
C ALA A 68 -15.34 1.92 -3.53
N GLY A 69 -15.05 2.21 -4.81
CA GLY A 69 -15.79 1.62 -5.92
C GLY A 69 -15.57 0.11 -6.05
N THR A 70 -14.33 -0.35 -5.92
CA THR A 70 -13.96 -1.76 -5.81
C THR A 70 -12.84 -1.95 -4.79
N THR A 71 -12.73 -3.16 -4.25
CA THR A 71 -11.67 -3.56 -3.32
C THR A 71 -11.01 -4.85 -3.80
N GLN A 72 -9.71 -4.97 -3.55
CA GLN A 72 -8.94 -6.19 -3.79
C GLN A 72 -8.03 -6.45 -2.59
N ALA A 73 -8.18 -7.61 -1.97
CA ALA A 73 -7.26 -8.06 -0.93
C ALA A 73 -5.97 -8.61 -1.57
N ILE A 74 -4.84 -8.42 -0.90
CA ILE A 74 -3.56 -9.07 -1.21
C ILE A 74 -2.92 -9.56 0.09
N GLY A 75 -2.43 -10.80 0.08
CA GLY A 75 -1.71 -11.38 1.20
C GLY A 75 -0.25 -10.93 1.26
N TYR A 76 0.36 -11.03 2.44
CA TYR A 76 1.81 -10.87 2.54
C TYR A 76 2.53 -11.92 1.69
N GLY A 77 3.59 -11.50 1.01
CA GLY A 77 4.35 -12.37 0.13
C GLY A 77 3.75 -12.55 -1.28
N GLU A 78 2.48 -12.19 -1.48
CA GLU A 78 1.84 -12.22 -2.79
C GLU A 78 2.26 -11.05 -3.67
N GLU A 79 2.32 -11.30 -4.97
CA GLU A 79 2.73 -10.32 -5.97
C GLU A 79 1.59 -10.09 -6.97
N LEU A 80 1.34 -8.82 -7.29
CA LEU A 80 0.42 -8.40 -8.34
C LEU A 80 1.14 -7.56 -9.37
N ARG A 81 0.80 -7.78 -10.63
CA ARG A 81 1.24 -6.90 -11.72
C ARG A 81 0.22 -5.78 -11.93
N LEU A 82 0.66 -4.54 -11.80
CA LEU A 82 -0.11 -3.34 -12.13
C LEU A 82 0.65 -2.58 -13.21
N GLY A 83 0.11 -2.56 -14.44
CA GLY A 83 0.81 -1.98 -15.59
C GLY A 83 2.19 -2.61 -15.81
N ASP A 84 3.22 -1.76 -15.75
CA ASP A 84 4.62 -2.16 -15.96
C ASP A 84 5.37 -2.50 -14.66
N VAL A 85 4.70 -2.45 -13.50
CA VAL A 85 5.31 -2.73 -12.20
C VAL A 85 4.74 -3.98 -11.54
N ARG A 86 5.53 -4.58 -10.66
CA ARG A 86 5.11 -5.62 -9.72
C ARG A 86 5.00 -5.00 -8.34
N VAL A 87 3.91 -5.29 -7.65
CA VAL A 87 3.61 -4.80 -6.30
C VAL A 87 3.53 -6.01 -5.38
N LYS A 88 4.28 -5.96 -4.28
CA LYS A 88 4.31 -7.02 -3.27
C LYS A 88 4.20 -6.43 -1.87
N PHE A 89 3.41 -7.08 -1.03
CA PHE A 89 3.15 -6.63 0.34
C PHE A 89 4.01 -7.44 1.31
N HIS A 90 4.65 -6.75 2.25
CA HIS A 90 5.46 -7.34 3.31
C HIS A 90 5.02 -6.80 4.67
N PRO A 91 5.06 -7.59 5.76
CA PRO A 91 4.69 -7.10 7.09
C PRO A 91 5.47 -5.85 7.51
N ALA A 92 4.76 -4.82 8.01
CA ALA A 92 5.39 -3.60 8.54
C ALA A 92 5.57 -3.60 10.07
N GLY A 93 4.98 -4.57 10.80
CA GLY A 93 5.11 -4.62 12.27
C GLY A 93 4.40 -3.49 13.03
N HIS A 94 3.54 -2.71 12.38
CA HIS A 94 2.99 -1.49 12.96
C HIS A 94 1.63 -1.69 13.64
N ILE A 95 0.62 -2.12 12.90
CA ILE A 95 -0.74 -2.45 13.39
C ILE A 95 -1.28 -3.68 12.65
N LEU A 96 -2.43 -4.21 13.08
CA LEU A 96 -3.11 -5.30 12.37
C LEU A 96 -3.27 -4.96 10.87
N GLY A 97 -2.76 -5.84 10.00
CA GLY A 97 -2.80 -5.66 8.55
C GLY A 97 -1.77 -4.71 7.95
N SER A 98 -0.91 -4.05 8.74
CA SER A 98 0.04 -3.07 8.20
C SER A 98 1.11 -3.72 7.30
N ALA A 99 1.32 -3.12 6.14
CA ALA A 99 2.26 -3.61 5.13
C ALA A 99 3.20 -2.53 4.59
N GLN A 100 4.44 -2.93 4.36
CA GLN A 100 5.35 -2.28 3.43
C GLN A 100 4.97 -2.70 2.00
N ILE A 101 5.12 -1.79 1.05
CA ILE A 101 4.77 -2.01 -0.35
C ILE A 101 6.06 -1.95 -1.18
N ALA A 102 6.52 -3.10 -1.63
CA ALA A 102 7.61 -3.21 -2.59
C ALA A 102 7.07 -3.01 -4.01
N VAL A 103 7.67 -2.07 -4.75
CA VAL A 103 7.32 -1.75 -6.14
C VAL A 103 8.54 -1.99 -7.01
N SER A 104 8.50 -3.03 -7.83
CA SER A 104 9.60 -3.38 -8.74
C SER A 104 9.24 -3.06 -10.19
N CYS A 105 10.16 -2.38 -10.90
CA CYS A 105 10.07 -2.17 -12.33
C CYS A 105 11.45 -2.42 -12.96
N LYS A 106 11.52 -3.38 -13.89
CA LYS A 106 12.79 -3.86 -14.46
C LYS A 106 13.75 -4.30 -13.34
N ASP A 107 14.93 -3.70 -13.26
CA ASP A 107 16.00 -3.99 -12.30
C ASP A 107 16.02 -3.00 -11.13
N THR A 108 14.92 -2.31 -10.86
CA THR A 108 14.82 -1.34 -9.77
C THR A 108 13.63 -1.68 -8.87
N CYS A 109 13.88 -1.77 -7.56
CA CYS A 109 12.88 -1.99 -6.53
C CYS A 109 12.89 -0.85 -5.52
N ILE A 110 11.72 -0.25 -5.26
CA ILE A 110 11.54 0.75 -4.21
C ILE A 110 10.55 0.21 -3.20
N VAL A 111 10.83 0.37 -1.90
CA VAL A 111 9.91 -0.02 -0.83
C VAL A 111 9.35 1.24 -0.17
N ALA A 112 8.02 1.37 -0.20
CA ALA A 112 7.32 2.30 0.68
C ALA A 112 7.04 1.59 1.99
N SER A 113 7.69 2.01 3.08
CA SER A 113 7.57 1.35 4.39
C SER A 113 6.19 1.48 5.01
N GLY A 114 5.46 2.56 4.67
CA GLY A 114 4.39 3.06 5.52
C GLY A 114 4.91 3.42 6.91
N ASP A 115 4.03 3.39 7.89
CA ASP A 115 4.43 3.34 9.29
C ASP A 115 4.87 1.92 9.62
N TYR A 116 6.04 1.79 10.24
CA TYR A 116 6.63 0.49 10.58
C TYR A 116 7.20 0.51 12.00
N LYS A 117 7.36 -0.68 12.57
CA LYS A 117 8.01 -0.88 13.87
C LYS A 117 8.73 -2.22 13.88
N ASP A 118 10.01 -2.22 14.24
CA ASP A 118 10.87 -3.40 14.33
C ASP A 118 10.84 -4.08 15.71
N ALA A 119 10.23 -3.45 16.71
CA ALA A 119 10.00 -4.03 18.03
C ALA A 119 8.87 -5.09 18.00
N PRO A 120 9.00 -6.20 18.75
CA PRO A 120 7.96 -7.21 18.86
C PRO A 120 6.62 -6.64 19.34
N ASP A 121 5.55 -7.01 18.65
CA ASP A 121 4.17 -6.66 19.00
C ASP A 121 3.27 -7.89 18.77
N PRO A 122 2.60 -8.41 19.81
CA PRO A 122 1.75 -9.60 19.66
C PRO A 122 0.44 -9.32 18.89
N THR A 123 0.14 -8.08 18.52
CA THR A 123 -1.13 -7.68 17.87
C THR A 123 -1.05 -7.64 16.34
N CYS A 124 0.14 -7.80 15.75
CA CYS A 124 0.34 -7.75 14.30
C CYS A 124 1.45 -8.71 13.83
N ALA A 125 1.57 -8.91 12.52
CA ALA A 125 2.68 -9.66 11.94
C ALA A 125 4.01 -8.91 12.20
N PRO A 126 5.10 -9.60 12.55
CA PRO A 126 6.39 -8.96 12.83
C PRO A 126 6.95 -8.29 11.57
N PHE A 127 7.67 -7.19 11.73
CA PHE A 127 8.33 -6.49 10.62
C PHE A 127 9.26 -7.41 9.83
N GLU A 128 9.18 -7.35 8.51
CA GLU A 128 10.08 -8.05 7.59
C GLU A 128 11.04 -7.06 6.95
N LEU A 129 12.36 -7.27 7.07
CA LEU A 129 13.32 -6.42 6.38
C LEU A 129 13.31 -6.72 4.87
N VAL A 130 12.94 -5.74 4.05
CA VAL A 130 12.85 -5.88 2.59
C VAL A 130 14.02 -5.14 1.92
N PRO A 131 14.89 -5.84 1.15
CA PRO A 131 15.93 -5.19 0.35
C PRO A 131 15.33 -4.33 -0.77
N CYS A 132 15.91 -3.15 -1.02
CA CYS A 132 15.54 -2.26 -2.12
C CYS A 132 16.76 -1.49 -2.65
N ASP A 133 16.60 -0.83 -3.80
CA ASP A 133 17.64 -0.06 -4.52
C ASP A 133 17.61 1.44 -4.21
#